data_AF-A0A7S3NTT6-F1
#
_entry.id   AF-A0A7S3NTT6-F1
#
_cell.length_a   1.000
_cell.length_b   1.000
_cell.length_c   1.000
_cell.angle_alpha   90.00
_cell.angle_beta   90.00
_cell.angle_gamma   90.00
#
_symmetry.space_group_name_H-M   'P 1'
#
loop_
_entity.id
_entity.type
_entity.pdbx_description
1 polymer ?
#
loop_
_entity_poly.entity_id
_entity_poly.type
_entity_poly.pdbx_seq_one_letter_code
_entity_poly.pdbx_strand_id
1 'polypeptide(L)'
;HPGLATIQFNTFFHMCRLESISYDMEKRTGSTFCLYDCLQGGVIGLITVGEHRKVTVNYMVEALNFIQNQAGVIPSKAVNEDSTRVDEINVGDVFSRVVSLVSYFKKGGYKSSNYYNK
;
A
#
# COMPACT_ATOMS: atom_id res chain seq x y z
N HIS A 1 5.30 -1.19 9.99
CA HIS A 1 4.35 -1.94 10.83
C HIS A 1 5.10 -3.06 11.54
N PRO A 2 5.14 -3.12 12.89
CA PRO A 2 5.92 -4.10 13.64
C PRO A 2 5.61 -5.56 13.27
N GLY A 3 4.33 -5.89 13.07
CA GLY A 3 3.91 -7.22 12.61
C GLY A 3 4.40 -7.66 11.23
N LEU A 4 4.91 -6.74 10.38
CA LEU A 4 5.58 -7.13 9.14
C LEU A 4 7.06 -7.46 9.35
N ALA A 5 7.69 -6.91 10.39
CA ALA A 5 9.11 -7.12 10.66
C ALA A 5 9.43 -8.58 11.04
N THR A 6 8.43 -9.35 11.47
CA THR A 6 8.56 -10.77 11.81
C THR A 6 8.34 -11.70 10.62
N ILE A 7 7.81 -11.22 9.50
CA ILE A 7 7.51 -12.03 8.32
C ILE A 7 8.74 -12.11 7.42
N GLN A 8 9.16 -13.33 7.05
CA GLN A 8 10.23 -13.53 6.08
C GLN A 8 9.78 -13.10 4.68
N PHE A 9 10.66 -12.41 3.93
CA PHE A 9 10.30 -11.88 2.61
C PHE A 9 9.84 -12.93 1.60
N ASN A 10 10.45 -14.11 1.59
CA ASN A 10 10.00 -15.20 0.72
C ASN A 10 8.53 -15.55 1.00
N THR A 11 8.18 -15.74 2.28
CA THR A 11 6.81 -15.99 2.71
C THR A 11 5.89 -14.82 2.35
N PHE A 12 6.32 -13.58 2.58
CA PHE A 12 5.57 -12.38 2.22
C PHE A 12 5.21 -12.33 0.73
N PHE A 13 6.18 -12.53 -0.17
CA PHE A 13 5.93 -12.51 -1.61
C PHE A 13 5.14 -13.73 -2.10
N HIS A 14 5.27 -14.89 -1.44
CA HIS A 14 4.38 -16.02 -1.68
C HIS A 14 2.93 -15.68 -1.34
N MET A 15 2.68 -15.03 -0.19
CA MET A 15 1.34 -14.61 0.21
C MET A 15 0.75 -13.55 -0.73
N CYS A 16 1.56 -12.59 -1.21
CA CYS A 16 1.12 -11.63 -2.22
C CYS A 16 0.57 -12.33 -3.47
N ARG A 17 1.26 -13.39 -3.94
CA ARG A 17 0.81 -14.17 -5.10
C ARG A 17 -0.50 -14.92 -4.84
N LEU A 18 -0.70 -15.46 -3.64
CA LEU A 18 -1.93 -16.17 -3.29
C LEU A 18 -3.14 -15.24 -3.21
N GLU A 19 -2.94 -14.04 -2.66
CA GLU A 19 -3.97 -13.00 -2.54
C GLU A 19 -4.14 -12.18 -3.83
N SER A 20 -3.50 -12.59 -4.93
CA SER A 20 -3.54 -11.91 -6.23
C SER A 20 -3.09 -10.44 -6.19
N ILE A 21 -2.18 -10.12 -5.27
CA ILE A 21 -1.52 -8.81 -5.21
C ILE A 21 -0.26 -8.89 -6.08
N SER A 22 -0.45 -8.53 -7.34
CA SER A 22 0.62 -8.47 -8.31
C SER A 22 0.36 -7.38 -9.35
N TYR A 23 1.43 -6.96 -10.01
CA TYR A 23 1.35 -6.12 -11.19
C TYR A 23 1.27 -7.01 -12.44
N ASP A 24 0.21 -6.82 -13.22
CA ASP A 24 0.02 -7.47 -14.52
C ASP A 24 0.81 -6.70 -15.58
N MET A 25 1.85 -7.33 -16.13
CA MET A 25 2.71 -6.73 -17.16
C MET A 25 1.99 -6.52 -18.50
N GLU A 26 1.04 -7.39 -18.85
CA GLU A 26 0.30 -7.31 -20.11
C GLU A 26 -0.69 -6.16 -20.07
N LYS A 27 -1.46 -6.08 -18.97
CA LYS A 27 -2.44 -5.01 -18.76
C LYS A 27 -1.82 -3.71 -18.25
N ARG A 28 -0.57 -3.73 -17.81
CA ARG A 28 0.14 -2.61 -17.17
C ARG A 28 -0.61 -2.02 -15.97
N THR A 29 -1.26 -2.88 -15.19
CA THR A 29 -2.07 -2.47 -14.04
C THR A 29 -1.84 -3.38 -12.84
N GLY A 30 -2.04 -2.85 -11.64
CA GLY A 30 -2.02 -3.61 -10.39
C GLY A 30 -1.10 -3.00 -9.34
N SER A 31 -0.97 -3.71 -8.22
CA SER A 31 -0.15 -3.32 -7.07
C SER A 31 0.99 -4.32 -6.91
N THR A 32 2.19 -3.82 -6.65
CA THR A 32 3.35 -4.67 -6.32
C THR A 32 4.10 -4.11 -5.13
N PHE A 33 4.69 -5.01 -4.35
CA PHE A 33 5.61 -4.65 -3.28
C PHE A 33 7.05 -4.77 -3.77
N CYS A 34 7.90 -3.82 -3.39
CA CYS A 34 9.31 -3.79 -3.75
C CYS A 34 10.16 -3.79 -2.49
N LEU A 35 11.21 -4.61 -2.46
CA LEU A 35 12.24 -4.51 -1.43
C LEU A 35 13.17 -3.35 -1.77
N TYR A 36 13.20 -2.34 -0.90
CA TYR A 36 14.03 -1.15 -1.10
C TYR A 36 15.40 -1.28 -0.43
N ASP A 37 15.47 -1.90 0.75
CA ASP A 37 16.71 -2.21 1.45
C ASP A 37 16.56 -3.44 2.37
N CYS A 38 17.47 -4.39 2.25
CA CYS A 38 17.50 -5.62 3.04
C CYS A 38 18.59 -5.63 4.13
N LEU A 39 19.50 -4.65 4.16
CA LEU A 39 20.67 -4.66 5.04
C LEU A 39 20.40 -4.14 6.47
N GLN A 40 19.52 -3.14 6.65
CA GLN A 40 19.33 -2.47 7.95
C GLN A 40 17.96 -2.66 8.62
N GLY A 41 17.00 -3.33 7.98
CA GLY A 41 15.68 -3.46 8.59
C GLY A 41 14.53 -3.79 7.65
N GLY A 42 14.81 -4.09 6.38
CA GLY A 42 13.80 -4.68 5.53
C GLY A 42 12.70 -3.71 5.13
N VAL A 43 13.03 -2.70 4.32
CA VAL A 43 12.05 -1.72 3.85
C VAL A 43 11.27 -2.28 2.66
N ILE A 44 9.95 -2.32 2.77
CA ILE A 44 9.04 -2.67 1.68
C ILE A 44 8.35 -1.39 1.17
N GLY A 45 8.47 -1.13 -0.13
CA GLY A 45 7.67 -0.12 -0.83
C GLY A 45 6.44 -0.74 -1.48
N LEU A 46 5.34 0.00 -1.57
CA LEU A 46 4.14 -0.35 -2.34
C LEU A 46 4.05 0.57 -3.56
N ILE A 47 3.93 -0.02 -4.74
CA ILE A 47 3.71 0.71 -5.99
C ILE A 47 2.41 0.19 -6.61
N THR A 48 1.49 1.11 -6.90
CA THR A 48 0.24 0.80 -7.59
C THR A 48 0.16 1.60 -8.88
N VAL A 49 0.00 0.89 -10.00
CA VAL A 49 -0.01 1.47 -11.34
C VAL A 49 -1.34 1.15 -12.01
N GLY A 50 -1.90 2.12 -12.73
CA GLY A 50 -3.03 1.89 -13.61
C GLY A 50 -3.52 3.15 -14.31
N GLU A 51 -4.19 2.97 -15.44
CA GLU A 51 -4.64 4.06 -16.32
C GLU A 51 -5.72 4.94 -15.68
N HIS A 52 -6.68 4.29 -15.01
CA HIS A 52 -7.82 4.96 -14.40
C HIS A 52 -7.63 5.11 -12.90
N ARG A 53 -7.37 6.33 -12.44
CA ARG A 53 -7.16 6.66 -11.01
C ARG A 53 -8.17 5.98 -10.06
N LYS A 54 -9.46 5.96 -10.42
CA LYS A 54 -10.52 5.34 -9.62
C LYS A 54 -10.26 3.84 -9.39
N VAL A 55 -9.83 3.13 -10.43
CA VAL A 55 -9.52 1.70 -10.37
C VAL A 55 -8.18 1.49 -9.67
N THR A 56 -7.18 2.30 -10.02
CA THR A 56 -5.83 2.26 -9.43
C THR A 56 -5.87 2.39 -7.90
N VAL A 57 -6.69 3.29 -7.34
CA VAL A 57 -6.80 3.42 -5.89
C VAL A 57 -7.47 2.20 -5.25
N ASN A 58 -8.36 1.48 -5.95
CA ASN A 58 -8.90 0.22 -5.42
C ASN A 58 -7.82 -0.85 -5.29
N TYR A 59 -6.94 -1.00 -6.31
CA TYR A 59 -5.79 -1.91 -6.21
C TYR A 59 -4.86 -1.56 -5.03
N MET A 60 -4.72 -0.27 -4.72
CA MET A 60 -3.93 0.18 -3.57
C MET A 60 -4.63 -0.19 -2.25
N VAL A 61 -5.95 -0.03 -2.16
CA VAL A 61 -6.74 -0.43 -0.98
C VAL A 61 -6.65 -1.94 -0.75
N GLU A 62 -6.75 -2.75 -1.80
CA GLU A 62 -6.58 -4.22 -1.71
C GLU A 62 -5.22 -4.59 -1.14
N ALA A 63 -4.14 -3.98 -1.65
CA ALA A 63 -2.79 -4.19 -1.14
C ALA A 63 -2.63 -3.76 0.33
N LEU A 64 -3.23 -2.64 0.74
CA LEU A 64 -3.16 -2.18 2.12
C LEU A 64 -4.02 -3.03 3.08
N ASN A 65 -5.18 -3.51 2.64
CA ASN A 65 -6.00 -4.46 3.40
C ASN A 65 -5.24 -5.75 3.66
N PHE A 66 -4.51 -6.25 2.67
CA PHE A 66 -3.63 -7.38 2.84
C PHE A 66 -2.56 -7.13 3.91
N ILE A 67 -1.89 -5.97 3.87
CA ILE A 67 -0.92 -5.62 4.92
C ILE A 67 -1.57 -5.63 6.31
N GLN A 68 -2.76 -5.07 6.44
CA GLN A 68 -3.48 -5.06 7.71
C GLN A 68 -3.82 -6.47 8.19
N ASN A 69 -4.24 -7.35 7.28
CA ASN A 69 -4.56 -8.74 7.59
C ASN A 69 -3.31 -9.54 7.98
N GLN A 70 -2.19 -9.35 7.27
CA GLN A 70 -0.96 -10.09 7.54
C GLN A 70 -0.21 -9.60 8.76
N ALA A 71 -0.23 -8.29 9.01
CA ALA A 71 0.52 -7.69 10.10
C ALA A 71 -0.20 -7.72 11.45
N GLY A 72 -1.50 -8.07 11.45
CA GLY A 72 -2.34 -8.19 12.65
C GLY A 72 -2.74 -6.85 13.27
N VAL A 73 -3.43 -6.91 14.42
CA VAL A 73 -3.85 -5.70 15.15
C VAL A 73 -2.62 -5.08 15.82
N ILE A 74 -2.32 -3.82 15.50
CA ILE A 74 -1.29 -3.05 16.21
C ILE A 74 -1.75 -2.89 17.67
N PRO A 75 -1.02 -3.41 18.67
CA PRO A 75 -1.33 -3.10 20.06
C PRO A 75 -1.14 -1.61 20.27
N SER A 76 -2.16 -0.88 20.75
CA SER A 76 -2.09 0.58 20.97
C SER A 76 -0.92 1.04 21.86
N LYS A 77 -0.28 0.12 22.59
CA LYS A 77 0.87 0.37 23.46
C LYS A 77 2.23 0.33 22.74
N ALA A 78 2.32 -0.28 21.56
CA ALA A 78 3.59 -0.39 20.82
C ALA A 78 3.91 0.86 19.97
N VAL A 79 3.02 1.87 19.98
CA VAL A 79 3.10 3.00 19.05
C VAL A 79 3.99 4.13 19.56
N ASN A 80 4.36 4.23 20.85
CA ASN A 80 4.94 5.49 21.37
C ASN A 80 5.84 5.40 22.61
N GLU A 81 6.64 4.34 22.84
CA GLU A 81 7.57 4.37 23.99
C GLU A 81 9.05 4.68 23.64
N ASP A 82 9.51 4.50 22.39
CA ASP A 82 10.95 4.70 22.08
C ASP A 82 11.31 5.44 20.76
N SER A 83 10.36 5.86 19.93
CA SER A 83 10.69 6.54 18.65
C SER A 83 10.90 8.04 18.83
N THR A 84 12.15 8.48 18.97
CA THR A 84 12.58 9.90 18.84
C THR A 84 12.50 10.44 17.40
N ARG A 85 11.99 9.62 16.46
CA ARG A 85 11.89 9.91 15.03
C ARG A 85 10.56 10.57 14.70
N VAL A 86 10.61 11.88 14.47
CA VAL A 86 9.47 12.73 14.06
C VAL A 86 9.00 12.46 12.61
N ASP A 87 9.73 11.64 11.85
CA ASP A 87 9.46 11.30 10.44
C ASP A 87 8.63 10.02 10.26
N GLU A 88 8.17 9.37 11.33
CA GLU A 88 7.38 8.14 11.25
C GLU A 88 5.89 8.45 11.03
N ILE A 89 5.34 7.96 9.92
CA ILE A 89 3.89 8.07 9.61
C ILE A 89 3.19 6.78 10.00
N ASN A 90 2.08 6.89 10.72
CA ASN A 90 1.27 5.72 11.06
C ASN A 90 0.62 5.12 9.80
N VAL A 91 0.78 3.81 9.61
CA VAL A 91 0.14 3.06 8.51
C VAL A 91 -1.38 3.22 8.49
N GLY A 92 -2.02 3.35 9.66
CA GLY A 92 -3.45 3.61 9.78
C GLY A 92 -3.86 4.94 9.14
N ASP A 93 -3.04 5.99 9.29
CA ASP A 93 -3.31 7.29 8.67
C ASP A 93 -3.21 7.20 7.15
N VAL A 94 -2.21 6.48 6.64
CA VAL A 94 -2.07 6.20 5.20
C VAL A 94 -3.31 5.46 4.69
N PHE A 95 -3.75 4.42 5.40
CA PHE A 95 -4.95 3.66 5.05
C PHE A 95 -6.20 4.53 4.99
N SER A 96 -6.48 5.30 6.05
CA SER A 96 -7.63 6.21 6.11
C SER A 96 -7.61 7.25 4.99
N ARG A 97 -6.43 7.76 4.61
CA ARG A 97 -6.28 8.71 3.50
C ARG A 97 -6.58 8.06 2.16
N VAL A 98 -6.07 6.85 1.89
CA VAL A 98 -6.34 6.13 0.64
C VAL A 98 -7.83 5.76 0.53
N VAL A 99 -8.48 5.33 1.61
CA VAL A 99 -9.94 5.08 1.63
C VAL A 99 -10.75 6.35 1.37
N SER A 100 -10.28 7.50 1.87
CA SER A 100 -10.89 8.80 1.59
C SER A 100 -10.79 9.17 0.11
N LEU A 101 -9.68 8.83 -0.57
CA LEU A 101 -9.53 9.01 -2.02
C LEU A 101 -10.54 8.17 -2.81
N VAL A 102 -10.79 6.91 -2.41
CA VAL A 102 -11.84 6.08 -3.03
C VAL A 102 -13.20 6.77 -2.92
N SER A 103 -13.53 7.26 -1.73
CA SER A 103 -14.79 7.95 -1.46
C SER A 103 -14.94 9.24 -2.30
N TYR A 104 -13.84 9.97 -2.48
CA TYR A 104 -13.78 11.15 -3.33
C TYR A 104 -14.02 10.81 -4.81
N PHE A 105 -13.35 9.77 -5.33
CA PHE A 105 -13.54 9.33 -6.71
C PHE A 105 -14.94 8.74 -6.97
N LYS A 106 -15.57 8.13 -5.98
CA LYS A 106 -16.99 7.70 -6.06
C LYS A 106 -17.96 8.87 -6.19
N LYS A 107 -17.67 10.00 -5.53
CA LYS A 107 -18.49 11.23 -5.57
C LYS A 107 -18.28 12.08 -6.84
N GLY A 108 -17.55 11.58 -7.84
CA GLY A 108 -17.32 12.29 -9.11
C GLY A 108 -16.23 13.37 -9.04
N GLY A 109 -15.32 13.29 -8.05
CA GLY A 109 -14.33 14.32 -7.75
C GLY A 109 -13.23 14.58 -8.79
N TYR A 110 -13.31 14.10 -10.03
CA TYR A 110 -12.28 14.44 -11.03
C TYR A 110 -12.85 14.61 -12.43
N LYS A 111 -12.95 15.85 -12.89
CA LYS A 111 -13.07 16.17 -14.32
C LYS A 111 -11.67 16.03 -14.93
N SER A 112 -11.42 15.01 -15.75
CA SER A 112 -10.16 14.91 -16.50
C SER A 112 -10.00 16.15 -17.37
N SER A 113 -8.98 16.95 -17.09
CA SER A 113 -8.51 17.96 -18.03
C SER A 113 -7.71 17.24 -19.11
N ASN A 114 -8.23 17.26 -20.34
CA ASN A 114 -7.59 16.69 -21.52
C ASN A 114 -6.31 17.46 -21.86
N TYR A 115 -5.17 17.03 -21.32
CA TYR A 115 -3.84 17.50 -21.70
C TYR A 115 -3.10 16.44 -22.52
N TYR A 116 -3.73 15.89 -23.54
CA TYR A 116 -3.05 15.21 -24.66
C TYR A 116 -3.85 15.47 -25.94
N ASN A 117 -3.74 16.70 -26.43
CA ASN A 117 -3.96 17.06 -27.83
C ASN A 117 -2.84 18.04 -28.20
N LYS A 118 -1.70 17.49 -28.61
CA LYS A 118 -0.70 18.13 -29.46
C LYS A 118 -0.07 17.07 -30.33
#